data_AF-A0A7V9BWX6-F1
#
_entry.id   AF-A0A7V9BWX6-F1
#
_cell.length_a   1.000
_cell.length_b   1.000
_cell.length_c   1.000
_cell.angle_alpha   90.00
_cell.angle_beta   90.00
_cell.angle_gamma   90.00
#
_symmetry.space_group_name_H-M   'P 1'
#
loop_
_entity.id
_entity.type
_entity.pdbx_description
1 polymer ?
#
loop_
_entity_poly.entity_id
_entity_poly.type
_entity_poly.pdbx_seq_one_letter_code
_entity_poly.pdbx_strand_id
1 'polypeptide(L)' 'YAEVLGGLHHLAISISKANWDAARARLDAAGVQYQTESGSSIYFRDPDGARLELIHDPLGEMYGHRIELKR' A
#
# COMPACT_ATOMS: atom_id res chain seq x y z
N TYR A 1 -3.18 -17.39 4.81
CA TYR A 1 -3.07 -16.18 5.66
C TYR A 1 -2.89 -16.65 7.08
N ALA A 2 -1.77 -16.34 7.72
CA ALA A 2 -1.61 -16.58 9.15
C ALA A 2 -2.10 -15.32 9.84
N GLU A 3 -3.32 -15.37 10.34
CA GLU A 3 -3.93 -14.32 11.12
C GLU A 3 -3.12 -14.14 12.40
N VAL A 4 -2.35 -13.04 12.50
CA VAL A 4 -1.66 -12.68 13.74
C VAL A 4 -2.63 -11.85 14.58
N LEU A 5 -3.40 -12.53 15.44
CA LEU A 5 -4.25 -11.85 16.41
C LEU A 5 -3.37 -10.95 17.30
N GLY A 6 -3.60 -9.63 17.20
CA GLY A 6 -2.84 -8.61 17.93
C GLY A 6 -1.52 -8.17 17.29
N GLY A 7 -1.17 -8.65 16.10
CA GLY A 7 0.05 -8.24 15.37
C GLY A 7 -0.17 -7.10 14.37
N LEU A 8 0.92 -6.48 13.91
CA LEU A 8 0.88 -5.51 12.81
C LEU A 8 0.46 -6.22 11.51
N HIS A 9 -0.70 -5.85 10.98
CA HIS A 9 -1.24 -6.48 9.78
C HIS A 9 -0.54 -6.00 8.49
N HIS A 10 -0.36 -4.69 8.33
CA HIS A 10 0.45 -4.06 7.29
C HIS A 10 0.71 -2.58 7.66
N LEU A 11 1.67 -1.96 6.98
CA LEU A 11 1.92 -0.52 7.03
C LEU A 11 1.50 0.12 5.70
N ALA A 12 0.56 1.06 5.75
CA ALA A 12 0.14 1.84 4.59
C ALA A 12 0.85 3.20 4.55
N ILE A 13 1.43 3.55 3.41
CA ILE A 13 2.13 4.81 3.17
C ILE A 13 1.44 5.53 2.01
N SER A 14 0.86 6.69 2.32
CA SER A 14 0.25 7.56 1.32
C SER A 14 1.33 8.30 0.53
N ILE A 15 1.27 8.21 -0.80
CA ILE A 15 2.22 8.81 -1.73
C ILE A 15 1.49 9.46 -2.90
N SER A 16 2.17 10.32 -3.66
CA SER A 16 1.56 10.88 -4.88
C SER A 16 1.36 9.80 -5.96
N LYS A 17 0.39 10.02 -6.87
CA LYS A 17 0.17 9.15 -8.03
C LYS A 17 1.43 8.93 -8.87
N ALA A 18 2.22 9.99 -9.09
CA ALA A 18 3.48 9.91 -9.83
C ALA A 18 4.50 9.00 -9.13
N ASN A 19 4.63 9.10 -7.81
CA ASN A 19 5.51 8.23 -7.03
C ASN A 19 5.00 6.79 -7.02
N TRP A 20 3.69 6.59 -7.01
CA TRP A 20 3.08 5.27 -7.07
C TRP A 20 3.34 4.57 -8.40
N ASP A 21 3.19 5.26 -9.52
CA ASP A 21 3.51 4.72 -10.85
C ASP A 21 5.00 4.37 -10.96
N ALA A 22 5.85 5.26 -10.44
CA ALA A 22 7.29 5.04 -10.42
C ALA A 22 7.69 3.89 -9.46
N ALA A 23 6.97 3.68 -8.36
CA ALA A 23 7.20 2.56 -7.45
C ALA A 23 6.80 1.24 -8.11
N ARG A 24 5.64 1.20 -8.77
CA ARG A 24 5.20 0.03 -9.55
C ARG A 24 6.25 -0.37 -10.58
N ALA A 25 6.73 0.57 -11.38
CA ALA A 25 7.75 0.29 -12.39
C ALA A 25 9.06 -0.27 -11.79
N ARG A 26 9.45 0.18 -10.58
CA ARG A 26 10.61 -0.36 -9.87
C ARG A 26 10.38 -1.77 -9.36
N LEU A 27 9.18 -2.06 -8.83
CA LEU A 27 8.80 -3.41 -8.40
C LEU A 27 8.80 -4.38 -9.59
N ASP A 28 8.25 -3.97 -10.74
CA ASP A 28 8.29 -4.74 -11.99
C ASP A 28 9.73 -5.04 -12.42
N ALA A 29 10.58 -4.00 -12.47
CA ALA A 29 11.98 -4.14 -12.88
C ALA A 29 12.79 -5.04 -11.93
N ALA A 30 12.43 -5.06 -10.65
CA ALA A 30 13.06 -5.90 -9.64
C ALA A 30 12.47 -7.32 -9.57
N GLY A 31 11.41 -7.62 -10.33
CA GLY A 31 10.71 -8.91 -10.28
C GLY A 31 9.99 -9.16 -8.95
N VAL A 32 9.72 -8.11 -8.16
CA VAL A 32 9.02 -8.22 -6.89
C VAL A 32 7.54 -8.44 -7.16
N GLN A 33 6.99 -9.52 -6.61
CA GLN A 33 5.55 -9.80 -6.72
C GLN A 33 4.75 -8.82 -5.85
N TYR A 34 3.71 -8.23 -6.44
CA TYR A 34 2.79 -7.34 -5.75
C TYR A 34 1.35 -7.57 -6.21
N GLN A 35 0.40 -7.08 -5.43
CA GLN A 35 -1.03 -7.13 -5.71
C GLN A 35 -1.56 -5.70 -5.80
N THR A 36 -2.47 -5.45 -6.73
CA THR A 36 -3.14 -4.15 -6.88
C THR A 36 -4.58 -4.25 -6.43
N GLU A 37 -5.07 -3.27 -5.68
CA GLU A 37 -6.46 -3.20 -5.22
C GLU A 37 -7.06 -1.85 -5.60
N SER A 38 -8.33 -1.85 -6.05
CA SER A 38 -9.09 -0.63 -6.42
C SER A 38 -8.42 0.32 -7.43
N GLY A 39 -7.30 -0.08 -8.06
CA GLY A 39 -6.50 0.79 -8.93
C GLY A 39 -5.68 1.87 -8.20
N SER A 40 -5.78 1.98 -6.87
CA SER A 40 -5.07 2.99 -6.09
C SER A 40 -4.14 2.48 -5.00
N SER A 41 -4.18 1.18 -4.71
CA SER A 41 -3.29 0.53 -3.75
C SER A 41 -2.40 -0.52 -4.42
N ILE A 42 -1.14 -0.61 -3.98
CA ILE A 42 -0.20 -1.69 -4.27
C ILE A 42 0.24 -2.32 -2.96
N TYR A 43 0.10 -3.64 -2.85
CA TYR A 43 0.56 -4.44 -1.72
C TYR A 43 1.73 -5.33 -2.11
N PHE A 44 2.79 -5.32 -1.31
CA PHE A 44 3.94 -6.22 -1.48
C PHE A 44 4.56 -6.54 -0.11
N ARG A 45 5.55 -7.44 -0.10
CA ARG A 45 6.34 -7.73 1.09
C ARG A 45 7.74 -7.17 0.95
N ASP A 46 8.26 -6.60 2.03
CA ASP A 46 9.68 -6.28 2.12
C ASP A 46 10.52 -7.57 2.32
N PRO A 47 11.87 -7.46 2.29
CA PRO A 47 12.75 -8.62 2.49
C PRO A 47 12.58 -9.32 3.84
N ASP A 48 12.12 -8.62 4.88
CA ASP A 48 11.89 -9.17 6.23
C ASP A 48 10.47 -9.78 6.35
N GLY A 49 9.67 -9.69 5.29
CA GLY A 49 8.34 -10.26 5.19
C GLY A 49 7.23 -9.35 5.71
N ALA A 50 7.52 -8.11 6.14
CA ALA A 50 6.49 -7.16 6.52
C ALA A 50 5.64 -6.78 5.30
N ARG A 51 4.32 -6.67 5.51
CA ARG A 51 3.40 -6.30 4.44
C ARG A 51 3.33 -4.77 4.36
N LEU A 52 3.64 -4.25 3.18
CA LEU A 52 3.58 -2.83 2.87
C LEU A 52 2.43 -2.56 1.89
N GLU A 53 1.80 -1.41 2.06
CA GLU A 53 0.86 -0.82 1.12
C GLU A 53 1.35 0.57 0.68
N LEU A 54 1.38 0.80 -0.62
CA LEU A 54 1.51 2.14 -1.20
C LEU A 54 0.16 2.54 -1.79
N ILE A 55 -0.40 3.63 -1.26
CA ILE A 55 -1.71 4.15 -1.67
C ILE A 55 -1.56 5.57 -2.19
N HIS A 56 -2.26 5.91 -3.28
CA HIS A 56 -2.26 7.28 -3.84
C HIS A 56 -3.58 8.04 -3.67
N ASP A 57 -4.53 7.46 -2.93
CA ASP A 57 -5.72 8.19 -2.51
C ASP A 57 -5.34 9.46 -1.72
N PRO A 58 -6.08 10.57 -1.90
CA PRO A 58 -5.87 11.78 -1.13
C PRO A 58 -5.87 11.54 0.38
N LEU A 59 -5.12 12.34 1.13
CA LEU A 59 -5.10 12.23 2.59
C LEU A 59 -6.52 12.47 3.16
N GLY A 60 -6.97 11.57 4.03
CA GLY A 60 -8.35 11.59 4.52
C GLY A 60 -9.34 10.95 3.55
N GLU A 61 -8.87 10.21 2.54
CA GLU A 61 -9.68 9.32 1.71
C GLU A 61 -9.12 7.89 1.77
N MET A 62 -10.01 6.90 1.67
CA MET A 62 -9.67 5.49 1.57
C MET A 62 -10.65 4.81 0.61
N TYR A 63 -10.12 4.16 -0.42
CA TYR A 63 -10.88 3.59 -1.53
C TYR A 63 -11.81 4.62 -2.21
N GLY A 64 -11.34 5.86 -2.32
CA GLY A 64 -12.14 6.98 -2.84
C GLY A 64 -13.26 7.48 -1.92
N HIS A 65 -13.32 7.02 -0.67
CA HIS A 65 -14.27 7.48 0.34
C HIS A 65 -13.59 8.36 1.39
N ARG A 66 -14.17 9.50 1.71
CA ARG A 66 -13.65 10.40 2.76
C ARG A 66 -13.78 9.79 4.15
N ILE A 67 -12.68 9.79 4.89
CA ILE A 67 -12.54 9.29 6.26
C ILE A 67 -12.20 10.44 7.21
N GLU A 68 -12.81 10.44 8.39
CA GLU A 68 -12.52 11.42 9.42
C GLU A 68 -11.12 11.18 10.02
N LEU A 69 -10.22 12.14 9.80
CA LEU A 69 -8.97 12.21 10.54
C LEU A 69 -9.28 12.77 11.92
N LYS A 70 -9.30 11.92 12.94
CA LYS A 70 -9.34 12.38 14.33
C LYS A 70 -7.99 13.04 14.64
N ARG A 71 -8.02 14.36 14.86
CA ARG A 71 -6.88 15.13 15.35
C ARG A 71 -6.62 14.84 16.82
#